data_AF-A0A354P6B0-F1
#
_entry.id   AF-A0A354P6B0-F1
#
_cell.length_a   1.000
_cell.length_b   1.000
_cell.length_c   1.000
_cell.angle_alpha   90.00
_cell.angle_beta   90.00
_cell.angle_gamma   90.00
#
_symmetry.space_group_name_H-M   'P 1'
#
loop_
_entity.id
_entity.type
_entity.pdbx_description
1 polymer ?
#
loop_
_entity_poly.entity_id
_entity_poly.type
_entity_poly.pdbx_seq_one_letter_code
_entity_poly.pdbx_strand_id
1 'polypeptide(L)'
;MTWPSDEVLSAYLEEALPVAQLAMIERQLRDDVELRKRLATVIGRQDAGLHSVGVIWRRNRLSCPSRDQLGQYLLGVLDSGPAEYIRFHLENVGCRYCAANHDDLRSSGPVGTDSIAADGSDQPLIRRRRYFETSAGHLKRN
;
A
#
# COMPACT_ATOMS: atom_id res chain seq x y z
N MET A 1 -10.28 0.77 28.52
CA MET A 1 -9.84 0.45 27.14
C MET A 1 -10.45 1.47 26.20
N THR A 2 -9.64 2.21 25.44
CA THR A 2 -10.16 3.13 24.42
C THR A 2 -10.44 2.33 23.14
N TRP A 3 -11.70 2.14 22.80
CA TRP A 3 -12.08 1.48 21.55
C TRP A 3 -11.75 2.35 20.33
N PRO A 4 -11.37 1.76 19.19
CA PRO A 4 -11.21 2.50 17.95
C PRO A 4 -12.53 3.15 17.54
N SER A 5 -12.46 4.35 16.95
CA SER A 5 -13.63 5.02 16.40
C SER A 5 -14.10 4.37 15.10
N ASP A 6 -15.33 4.67 14.65
CA ASP A 6 -15.84 4.16 13.37
C ASP A 6 -14.99 4.63 12.17
N GLU A 7 -14.38 5.81 12.29
CA GLU A 7 -13.44 6.34 11.28
C GLU A 7 -12.14 5.52 11.25
N VAL A 8 -11.60 5.14 12.42
CA VAL A 8 -10.43 4.24 12.50
C VAL A 8 -10.77 2.84 11.94
N LEU A 9 -11.96 2.31 12.23
CA LEU A 9 -12.42 1.04 11.66
C LEU A 9 -12.59 1.12 10.15
N SER A 10 -13.08 2.25 9.63
CA SER A 10 -13.16 2.49 8.18
C SER A 10 -11.77 2.55 7.54
N ALA A 11 -10.81 3.23 8.18
CA ALA A 11 -9.43 3.28 7.71
C ALA A 11 -8.73 1.91 7.81
N TYR A 12 -9.05 1.08 8.81
CA TYR A 12 -8.60 -0.31 8.90
C TYR A 12 -9.07 -1.14 7.71
N LEU A 13 -10.37 -1.05 7.34
CA LEU A 13 -10.94 -1.76 6.19
C LEU A 13 -10.29 -1.36 4.85
N GLU A 14 -9.81 -0.13 4.75
CA GLU A 14 -9.11 0.39 3.57
C GLU A 14 -7.59 0.18 3.62
N GLU A 15 -7.07 -0.51 4.64
CA GLU A 15 -5.64 -0.66 4.89
C GLU A 15 -4.87 0.67 4.98
N ALA A 16 -5.57 1.75 5.36
CA ALA A 16 -5.09 3.12 5.35
C ALA A 16 -4.53 3.58 6.72
N LEU A 17 -4.12 2.62 7.56
CA LEU A 17 -3.48 2.87 8.87
C LEU A 17 -2.02 2.39 8.85
N PRO A 18 -1.17 2.91 9.75
CA PRO A 18 0.16 2.34 9.98
C PRO A 18 0.10 0.85 10.31
N VAL A 19 1.09 0.08 9.86
CA VAL A 19 1.13 -1.40 10.01
C VAL A 19 0.94 -1.85 11.46
N ALA A 20 1.57 -1.15 12.41
CA ALA A 20 1.42 -1.45 13.84
C ALA A 20 -0.03 -1.31 14.34
N GLN A 21 -0.76 -0.31 13.83
CA GLN A 21 -2.17 -0.10 14.20
C GLN A 21 -3.08 -1.15 13.56
N LEU A 22 -2.83 -1.51 12.29
CA LEU A 22 -3.56 -2.60 11.62
C LEU A 22 -3.43 -3.91 12.41
N ALA A 23 -2.20 -4.31 12.76
CA ALA A 23 -1.94 -5.52 13.53
C ALA A 23 -2.56 -5.48 14.94
N MET A 24 -2.56 -4.31 15.59
CA MET A 24 -3.22 -4.12 16.88
C MET A 24 -4.73 -4.34 16.76
N ILE A 25 -5.38 -3.72 15.78
CA ILE A 25 -6.83 -3.86 15.57
C ILE A 25 -7.18 -5.31 15.20
N GLU A 26 -6.40 -5.93 14.33
CA GLU A 26 -6.61 -7.34 13.95
C GLU A 26 -6.54 -8.26 15.17
N ARG A 27 -5.55 -8.05 16.06
CA ARG A 27 -5.45 -8.81 17.31
C ARG A 27 -6.67 -8.58 18.21
N GLN A 28 -7.12 -7.34 18.38
CA GLN A 28 -8.31 -7.03 19.18
C GLN A 28 -9.57 -7.69 18.62
N LEU A 29 -9.74 -7.72 17.30
CA LEU A 29 -10.89 -8.33 16.63
C LEU A 29 -11.02 -9.83 16.89
N ARG A 30 -9.92 -10.55 17.18
CA ARG A 30 -9.97 -11.99 17.47
C ARG A 30 -10.70 -12.28 18.78
N ASP A 31 -10.47 -11.44 19.78
CA ASP A 31 -10.91 -11.71 21.16
C ASP A 31 -12.16 -10.89 21.53
N ASP A 32 -12.44 -9.79 20.83
CA ASP A 32 -13.55 -8.88 21.14
C ASP A 32 -14.75 -9.06 20.20
N VAL A 33 -15.84 -9.62 20.74
CA VAL A 33 -17.11 -9.82 20.00
C VAL A 33 -17.81 -8.49 19.71
N GLU A 34 -17.76 -7.53 20.62
CA GLU A 34 -18.43 -6.23 20.46
C GLU A 34 -17.71 -5.39 19.41
N LEU A 35 -16.38 -5.43 19.38
CA LEU A 35 -15.60 -4.81 18.32
C LEU A 35 -15.93 -5.41 16.94
N ARG A 36 -16.11 -6.73 16.84
CA ARG A 36 -16.54 -7.39 15.60
C ARG A 36 -17.93 -6.95 15.15
N LYS A 37 -18.90 -6.85 16.07
CA LYS A 37 -20.26 -6.33 15.76
C LYS A 37 -20.20 -4.89 15.26
N ARG A 38 -19.35 -4.07 15.88
CA ARG A 38 -19.14 -2.69 15.47
C ARG A 38 -18.50 -2.59 14.08
N LEU A 39 -17.48 -3.40 13.80
CA LEU A 39 -16.88 -3.51 12.47
C LEU A 39 -17.92 -3.93 11.41
N ALA A 40 -18.76 -4.93 11.71
CA ALA A 40 -19.85 -5.35 10.81
C ALA A 40 -20.85 -4.22 10.54
N THR A 41 -21.14 -3.38 11.54
CA THR A 41 -22.00 -2.20 11.38
C THR A 41 -21.36 -1.17 10.44
N VAL A 42 -20.03 -0.95 10.56
CA VAL A 42 -19.29 -0.06 9.66
C VAL A 42 -19.30 -0.59 8.23
N ILE A 43 -19.05 -1.90 8.03
CA ILE A 43 -19.12 -2.56 6.72
C ILE A 43 -20.52 -2.36 6.11
N GLY A 44 -21.59 -2.68 6.85
CA GLY A 44 -22.96 -2.55 6.35
C GLY A 44 -23.34 -1.12 5.95
N ARG A 45 -22.85 -0.10 6.67
CA ARG A 45 -23.04 1.31 6.28
C ARG A 45 -22.31 1.63 4.97
N GLN A 46 -21.07 1.18 4.82
CA GLN A 46 -20.30 1.39 3.59
C GLN A 46 -20.95 0.71 2.39
N ASP A 47 -21.43 -0.54 2.55
CA ASP A 47 -22.10 -1.28 1.47
C ASP A 47 -23.42 -0.63 1.05
N ALA A 48 -24.10 0.06 1.97
CA ALA A 48 -25.27 0.88 1.68
C ALA A 48 -24.93 2.25 1.04
N GLY A 49 -23.66 2.52 0.71
CA GLY A 49 -23.19 3.78 0.13
C GLY A 49 -23.05 4.93 1.13
N LEU A 50 -23.18 4.68 2.43
CA LEU A 50 -23.03 5.70 3.48
C LEU A 50 -21.54 5.90 3.82
N HIS A 51 -20.79 6.46 2.87
CA HIS A 51 -19.38 6.74 3.04
C HIS A 51 -19.15 8.08 3.76
N SER A 52 -18.18 8.13 4.67
CA SER A 52 -17.67 9.40 5.18
C SER A 52 -16.85 10.12 4.10
N VAL A 53 -16.69 11.44 4.22
CA VAL A 53 -15.79 12.21 3.35
C VAL A 53 -14.38 11.64 3.38
N GLY A 54 -13.90 11.19 4.56
CA GLY A 54 -12.59 10.57 4.72
C GLY A 54 -12.42 9.28 3.90
N VAL A 55 -13.43 8.42 3.89
CA VAL A 55 -13.48 7.20 3.05
C VAL A 55 -13.37 7.55 1.57
N ILE A 56 -14.17 8.50 1.09
CA ILE A 56 -14.17 8.92 -0.32
C ILE A 56 -12.80 9.50 -0.70
N TRP A 57 -12.23 10.33 0.17
CA TRP A 57 -10.94 10.98 -0.06
C TRP A 57 -9.79 9.96 -0.20
N ARG A 58 -9.73 8.96 0.69
CA ARG A 58 -8.72 7.90 0.67
C ARG A 58 -8.87 6.98 -0.54
N ARG A 59 -10.09 6.53 -0.84
CA ARG A 59 -10.38 5.69 -2.02
C ARG A 59 -10.01 6.36 -3.34
N ASN A 60 -10.34 7.64 -3.49
CA ASN A 60 -10.03 8.41 -4.70
C ASN A 60 -8.61 9.00 -4.68
N ARG A 61 -7.84 8.78 -3.61
CA ARG A 61 -6.43 9.19 -3.50
C ARG A 61 -6.22 10.68 -3.79
N LEU A 62 -7.15 11.53 -3.35
CA LEU A 62 -7.21 12.94 -3.77
C LEU A 62 -5.99 13.76 -3.37
N SER A 63 -5.25 13.33 -2.35
CA SER A 63 -3.98 13.95 -1.92
C SER A 63 -2.75 13.17 -2.36
N CYS A 64 -2.88 12.02 -3.01
CA CYS A 64 -1.70 11.23 -3.40
C CYS A 64 -1.00 11.88 -4.60
N PRO A 65 0.33 12.02 -4.57
CA PRO A 65 1.08 12.36 -5.78
C PRO A 65 0.94 11.27 -6.84
N SER A 66 1.03 11.66 -8.11
CA SER A 66 1.05 10.70 -9.21
C SER A 66 2.34 9.86 -9.18
N ARG A 67 2.31 8.69 -9.82
CA ARG A 67 3.51 7.84 -9.94
C ARG A 67 4.66 8.55 -10.67
N ASP A 68 4.34 9.41 -11.64
CA ASP A 68 5.33 10.24 -12.34
C ASP A 68 5.97 11.27 -11.39
N GLN A 69 5.17 11.97 -10.58
CA GLN A 69 5.68 12.89 -9.56
C GLN A 69 6.56 12.19 -8.52
N LEU A 70 6.21 10.96 -8.12
CA LEU A 70 7.05 10.14 -7.25
C LEU A 70 8.40 9.78 -7.92
N GLY A 71 8.40 9.54 -9.24
CA GLY A 71 9.62 9.31 -10.00
C GLY A 71 10.51 10.57 -10.07
N GLN A 72 9.90 11.73 -10.36
CA GLN A 72 10.62 13.01 -10.36
C GLN A 72 11.18 13.36 -8.98
N TYR A 73 10.43 13.06 -7.92
CA TYR A 73 10.90 13.18 -6.53
C TYR A 73 12.12 12.30 -6.28
N LEU A 74 12.07 11.03 -6.68
CA LEU A 74 13.19 10.08 -6.54
C LEU A 74 14.44 10.54 -7.30
N LEU A 75 14.27 11.13 -8.48
CA LEU A 75 15.36 11.67 -9.29
C LEU A 75 15.90 13.02 -8.78
N GLY A 76 15.25 13.63 -7.78
CA GLY A 76 15.66 14.91 -7.22
C GLY A 76 15.49 16.11 -8.17
N VAL A 77 14.55 16.03 -9.12
CA VAL A 77 14.35 17.07 -10.16
C VAL A 77 13.17 18.02 -9.88
N LEU A 78 12.47 17.82 -8.75
CA LEU A 78 11.37 18.68 -8.33
C LEU A 78 11.88 19.92 -7.59
N ASP A 79 11.14 21.03 -7.74
CA ASP A 79 11.29 22.20 -6.88
C ASP A 79 11.00 21.86 -5.40
N SER A 80 11.47 22.73 -4.49
CA SER A 80 11.39 22.49 -3.04
C SER A 80 9.96 22.23 -2.55
N GLY A 81 8.97 22.99 -3.00
CA GLY A 81 7.58 22.83 -2.56
C GLY A 81 6.97 21.45 -2.86
N PRO A 82 6.91 21.02 -4.14
CA PRO A 82 6.46 19.68 -4.50
C PRO A 82 7.27 18.56 -3.83
N ALA A 83 8.59 18.72 -3.71
CA ALA A 83 9.43 17.73 -3.03
C ALA A 83 9.10 17.62 -1.54
N GLU A 84 8.91 18.74 -0.85
CA GLU A 84 8.48 18.77 0.56
C GLU A 84 7.12 18.12 0.77
N TYR A 85 6.17 18.38 -0.14
CA TYR A 85 4.84 17.75 -0.08
C TYR A 85 4.93 16.23 -0.20
N ILE A 86 5.70 15.72 -1.16
CA ILE A 86 5.86 14.27 -1.36
C ILE A 86 6.55 13.64 -0.14
N ARG A 87 7.60 14.27 0.40
CA ARG A 87 8.23 13.81 1.64
C ARG A 87 7.23 13.74 2.80
N PHE A 88 6.47 14.82 3.03
CA PHE A 88 5.42 14.85 4.04
C PHE A 88 4.38 13.73 3.83
N HIS A 89 3.96 13.49 2.58
CA HIS A 89 2.99 12.45 2.25
C HIS A 89 3.51 11.03 2.51
N LEU A 90 4.81 10.80 2.29
CA LEU A 90 5.47 9.52 2.54
C LEU A 90 5.75 9.29 4.04
N GLU A 91 6.26 10.31 4.74
CA GLU A 91 6.80 10.16 6.09
C GLU A 91 5.78 10.50 7.20
N ASN A 92 5.00 11.57 7.03
CA ASN A 92 4.07 12.04 8.07
C ASN A 92 2.66 11.51 7.86
N VAL A 93 2.14 11.56 6.64
CA VAL A 93 0.85 10.93 6.30
C VAL A 93 1.00 9.41 6.30
N GLY A 94 2.17 8.90 5.92
CA GLY A 94 2.45 7.46 5.94
C GLY A 94 1.61 6.67 4.93
N CYS A 95 1.32 7.25 3.77
CA CYS A 95 0.44 6.64 2.77
C CYS A 95 1.07 5.35 2.19
N ARG A 96 0.54 4.18 2.57
CA ARG A 96 1.05 2.86 2.14
C ARG A 96 1.07 2.71 0.62
N TYR A 97 0.09 3.27 -0.09
CA TYR A 97 0.05 3.20 -1.56
C TYR A 97 1.20 3.97 -2.21
N CYS A 98 1.46 5.19 -1.75
CA CYS A 98 2.57 6.00 -2.28
C CYS A 98 3.92 5.40 -1.90
N ALA A 99 4.06 4.89 -0.67
CA ALA A 99 5.26 4.17 -0.23
C ALA A 99 5.54 2.95 -1.13
N ALA A 100 4.54 2.12 -1.41
CA ALA A 100 4.69 0.98 -2.32
C ALA A 100 5.10 1.41 -3.74
N ASN A 101 4.46 2.46 -4.29
CA ASN A 101 4.84 2.98 -5.60
C ASN A 101 6.27 3.52 -5.62
N HIS A 102 6.68 4.24 -4.57
CA HIS A 102 8.03 4.77 -4.41
C HIS A 102 9.07 3.64 -4.32
N ASP A 103 8.79 2.60 -3.54
CA ASP A 103 9.66 1.43 -3.39
C ASP A 103 9.79 0.65 -4.71
N ASP A 104 8.70 0.49 -5.46
CA ASP A 104 8.70 -0.12 -6.79
C ASP A 104 9.57 0.69 -7.76
N LEU A 105 9.40 2.02 -7.78
CA LEU A 105 10.17 2.93 -8.64
C LEU A 105 11.66 2.88 -8.29
N ARG A 106 12.00 2.88 -7.00
CA ARG A 106 13.38 2.75 -6.52
C ARG A 106 14.00 1.42 -6.95
N SER A 107 13.23 0.34 -6.87
CA SER A 107 13.68 -0.99 -7.31
C SER A 107 13.77 -1.13 -8.84
N SER A 108 13.07 -0.25 -9.58
CA SER A 108 13.05 -0.21 -11.05
C SER A 108 14.03 0.83 -11.63
N GLY A 109 14.82 1.51 -10.79
CA GLY A 109 15.87 2.45 -11.22
C GLY A 109 16.85 1.79 -12.20
N PRO A 110 17.56 2.59 -13.02
CA PRO A 110 18.33 2.07 -14.14
C PRO A 110 19.32 1.01 -13.65
N VAL A 111 19.32 -0.15 -14.32
CA VAL A 111 20.43 -1.08 -14.27
C VAL A 111 21.68 -0.30 -14.70
N GLY A 112 22.54 0.04 -13.74
CA GLY A 112 23.70 0.94 -13.89
C GLY A 112 23.46 2.28 -13.18
N THR A 113 24.11 2.62 -12.06
CA THR A 113 25.58 2.81 -12.02
C THR A 113 26.18 2.61 -10.61
N ASP A 114 25.46 2.09 -9.61
CA ASP A 114 26.03 1.85 -8.25
C ASP A 114 25.85 0.41 -7.76
N SER A 115 25.88 -0.56 -8.68
CA SER A 115 26.01 -1.98 -8.34
C SER A 115 27.48 -2.36 -8.10
N ILE A 116 28.17 -1.65 -7.19
CA ILE A 116 29.49 -2.07 -6.71
C ILE A 116 29.40 -2.41 -5.22
N ALA A 117 29.53 -3.73 -4.98
CA ALA A 117 29.90 -4.42 -3.76
C ALA A 117 28.84 -4.61 -2.65
N ALA A 118 28.06 -5.68 -2.78
CA ALA A 118 27.99 -6.74 -1.74
C ALA A 118 27.29 -8.00 -2.30
N ASP A 119 28.13 -8.91 -2.79
CA ASP A 119 28.02 -10.37 -2.77
C ASP A 119 26.63 -11.07 -2.84
N GLY A 120 26.42 -11.82 -3.92
CA GLY A 120 25.58 -13.02 -3.92
C GLY A 120 24.07 -12.85 -4.17
N SER A 121 23.65 -12.80 -5.43
CA SER A 121 22.75 -13.82 -6.03
C SER A 121 22.07 -13.35 -7.31
N ASP A 122 22.28 -14.16 -8.35
CA ASP A 122 21.74 -14.10 -9.69
C ASP A 122 20.22 -14.41 -9.73
N GLN A 123 19.38 -13.52 -9.20
CA GLN A 123 17.94 -13.82 -8.92
C GLN A 123 16.85 -13.00 -9.65
N PRO A 124 17.07 -11.85 -10.32
CA PRO A 124 15.94 -11.17 -10.98
C PRO A 124 15.53 -11.83 -12.30
N LEU A 125 16.46 -12.45 -13.05
CA LEU A 125 16.17 -13.07 -14.34
C LEU A 125 15.55 -14.48 -14.22
N ILE A 126 15.92 -15.24 -13.18
CA ILE A 126 15.42 -16.62 -12.98
C ILE A 126 13.95 -16.63 -12.55
N ARG A 127 13.51 -15.69 -11.71
CA ARG A 127 12.10 -15.59 -11.26
C ARG A 127 11.13 -15.30 -12.41
N ARG A 128 11.51 -14.41 -13.34
CA ARG A 128 10.63 -13.98 -14.44
C ARG A 128 10.36 -15.10 -15.45
N ARG A 129 11.29 -16.05 -15.58
CA ARG A 129 11.14 -17.23 -16.45
C ARG A 129 10.18 -18.28 -15.87
N ARG A 130 10.19 -18.49 -14.55
CA ARG A 130 9.35 -19.51 -13.89
C ARG A 130 7.85 -19.22 -13.92
N TYR A 131 7.43 -17.96 -13.93
CA TYR A 131 6.00 -17.60 -14.00
C TYR A 131 5.37 -17.81 -15.39
N PHE A 132 6.18 -17.85 -16.46
CA PHE A 132 5.69 -18.04 -17.83
C PHE A 132 5.64 -19.52 -18.28
N GLU A 133 6.27 -20.43 -17.55
CA GLU A 133 6.36 -21.85 -17.92
C GLU A 133 5.22 -22.73 -17.31
N THR A 134 4.35 -22.19 -16.45
CA THR A 134 3.38 -23.01 -15.69
C THR A 134 1.91 -22.96 -16.13
N SER A 135 1.58 -22.43 -17.33
CA SER A 135 0.17 -22.34 -17.78
C SER A 135 -0.21 -23.17 -19.01
N ALA A 136 0.66 -24.04 -19.54
CA ALA A 136 0.32 -24.92 -20.67
C ALA A 136 0.88 -26.34 -20.49
N GLY A 137 0.14 -27.22 -19.79
CA GLY A 137 0.59 -28.60 -19.56
C GLY A 137 -0.48 -29.65 -19.26
N HIS A 138 -1.77 -29.34 -19.46
CA HIS A 138 -2.87 -30.29 -19.14
C HIS A 138 -3.87 -30.50 -20.28
N LEU A 139 -3.39 -30.70 -21.50
CA LEU A 139 -4.18 -31.35 -22.56
C LEU A 139 -3.67 -32.79 -22.76
N LYS A 140 -4.36 -33.75 -22.14
CA LYS A 140 -4.23 -35.17 -22.48
C LYS A 140 -4.85 -35.38 -23.87
N ARG A 141 -4.07 -35.94 -24.79
CA ARG A 141 -4.51 -36.34 -26.13
C ARG A 141 -5.18 -37.71 -26.02
N ASN A 142 -6.47 -37.81 -26.35
CA ASN A 142 -7.05 -39.05 -26.86
C ASN A 142 -6.85 -39.08 -28.37
#